data_AF-A0A383CSX6-F1
#
_entry.id   AF-A0A383CSX6-F1
#
_cell.length_a   1.000
_cell.length_b   1.000
_cell.length_c   1.000
_cell.angle_alpha   90.00
_cell.angle_beta   90.00
_cell.angle_gamma   90.00
#
_symmetry.space_group_name_H-M   'P 1'
#
loop_
_entity.id
_entity.type
_entity.pdbx_description
1 polymer ?
#
loop_
_entity_poly.entity_id
_entity_poly.type
_entity_poly.pdbx_seq_one_letter_code
_entity_poly.pdbx_strand_id
1 'polypeptide(L)'
;MIIVIKLSNTQDKCDLNSPFICYKRLYKSTAMLSEFLKDYFPIILFLLISFLLSFGFIIVNFLFSPKNPDPEKLSAYECGFEPFNDSRMEFDVRFYLVAILFIIFDLEIAFLFPWAISLGSIGLLGFISMMIFLFILTVGFIYEWKKGALDWE
;
A
#
# COMPACT_ATOMS: atom_id res chain seq x y z
N MET A 1 9.05 7.93 8.72
CA MET A 1 8.73 9.25 9.32
C MET A 1 9.64 9.62 10.50
N ILE A 2 10.04 8.69 11.38
CA ILE A 2 10.94 8.96 12.51
C ILE A 2 12.38 9.39 12.09
N ILE A 3 12.87 8.92 10.93
CA ILE A 3 14.20 9.28 10.42
C ILE A 3 14.27 10.76 9.97
N VAL A 4 13.16 11.34 9.50
CA VAL A 4 13.13 12.73 9.01
C VAL A 4 13.15 13.73 10.16
N ILE A 5 12.52 13.40 11.30
CA ILE A 5 12.46 14.29 12.48
C ILE A 5 13.86 14.46 13.13
N LYS A 6 14.74 13.45 13.06
CA LYS A 6 16.11 13.57 13.59
C LYS A 6 17.02 14.46 12.73
N LEU A 7 16.65 14.73 11.47
CA LEU A 7 17.42 15.58 10.56
C LEU A 7 17.04 17.06 10.69
N SER A 8 15.77 17.38 10.98
CA SER A 8 15.29 18.76 11.05
C SER A 8 15.85 19.57 12.23
N ASN A 9 16.26 18.92 13.33
CA ASN A 9 16.66 19.63 14.56
C ASN A 9 18.17 19.98 14.63
N THR A 10 18.89 19.90 13.50
CA THR A 10 20.33 20.23 13.41
C THR A 10 20.67 21.09 12.19
N GLN A 11 19.74 21.96 11.76
CA GLN A 11 19.92 22.75 10.55
C GLN A 11 20.68 24.08 10.71
N ASP A 12 21.10 24.46 11.93
CA ASP A 12 21.59 25.84 12.18
C ASP A 12 23.04 26.00 12.67
N LYS A 13 23.95 25.03 12.48
CA LYS A 13 25.39 25.27 12.76
C LYS A 13 26.32 24.62 11.75
N CYS A 14 26.40 25.19 10.55
CA CYS A 14 27.61 25.10 9.74
C CYS A 14 28.43 26.37 10.00
N ASP A 15 29.15 26.40 11.12
CA ASP A 15 30.07 27.51 11.41
C ASP A 15 31.21 27.51 10.38
N LEU A 16 31.43 28.66 9.74
CA LEU A 16 32.41 28.88 8.66
C LEU A 16 33.89 28.59 9.04
N ASN A 17 34.18 28.31 10.32
CA ASN A 17 35.54 28.16 10.85
C ASN A 17 36.05 26.70 10.90
N SER A 18 35.27 25.71 10.45
CA SER A 18 35.74 24.31 10.35
C SER A 18 35.16 23.57 9.14
N PRO A 19 35.62 23.86 7.90
CA PRO A 19 35.07 23.30 6.67
C PRO A 19 35.18 21.76 6.56
N PHE A 20 36.17 21.15 7.24
CA PHE A 20 36.38 19.70 7.24
C PHE A 20 35.26 18.90 7.94
N ILE A 21 34.64 19.45 8.99
CA ILE A 21 33.59 18.76 9.77
C ILE A 21 32.27 18.75 8.98
N CYS A 22 31.96 19.85 8.29
CA CYS A 22 30.81 19.93 7.39
C CYS A 22 30.95 18.96 6.22
N TYR A 23 32.14 18.90 5.58
CA TYR A 23 32.41 17.94 4.50
C TYR A 23 32.25 16.48 4.93
N LYS A 24 32.76 16.10 6.11
CA LYS A 24 32.64 14.72 6.62
C LYS A 24 31.19 14.34 6.93
N ARG A 25 30.36 15.30 7.38
CA ARG A 25 28.92 15.08 7.64
C ARG A 25 28.11 15.04 6.34
N LEU A 26 28.44 15.88 5.36
CA LEU A 26 27.88 15.82 4.00
C LEU A 26 28.23 14.51 3.30
N TYR A 27 29.49 14.07 3.36
CA TYR A 27 29.96 12.77 2.82
C TYR A 27 29.25 11.59 3.49
N LYS A 28 29.05 11.63 4.81
CA LYS A 28 28.31 10.59 5.52
C LYS A 28 26.82 10.55 5.13
N SER A 29 26.23 11.71 4.88
CA SER A 29 24.83 11.81 4.41
C SER A 29 24.67 11.30 2.97
N THR A 30 25.60 11.63 2.07
CA THR A 30 25.61 11.09 0.71
C THR A 30 25.96 9.61 0.66
N ALA A 31 26.84 9.13 1.55
CA ALA A 31 27.14 7.71 1.67
C ALA A 31 25.91 6.89 2.11
N MET A 32 25.18 7.32 3.15
CA MET A 32 23.94 6.64 3.59
C MET A 32 22.84 6.67 2.51
N LEU A 33 22.69 7.78 1.79
CA LEU A 33 21.76 7.85 0.67
C LEU A 33 22.17 6.89 -0.47
N SER A 34 23.48 6.75 -0.73
CA SER A 34 23.97 5.84 -1.74
C SER A 34 23.77 4.37 -1.39
N GLU A 35 23.90 4.01 -0.11
CA GLU A 35 23.62 2.66 0.40
C GLU A 35 22.13 2.35 0.30
N PHE A 36 21.27 3.27 0.76
CA PHE A 36 19.83 3.15 0.59
C PHE A 36 19.45 3.00 -0.90
N LEU A 37 19.96 3.86 -1.78
CA LEU A 37 19.66 3.74 -3.21
C LEU A 37 20.12 2.40 -3.79
N LYS A 38 21.26 1.85 -3.35
CA LYS A 38 21.75 0.54 -3.81
C LYS A 38 20.82 -0.60 -3.40
N ASP A 39 20.29 -0.58 -2.18
CA ASP A 39 19.41 -1.64 -1.68
C ASP A 39 18.03 -1.62 -2.38
N TYR A 40 17.52 -0.44 -2.72
CA TYR A 40 16.21 -0.28 -3.37
C TYR A 40 16.29 -0.27 -4.91
N PHE A 41 17.46 -0.03 -5.49
CA PHE A 41 17.69 -0.07 -6.94
C PHE A 41 17.17 -1.36 -7.61
N PRO A 42 17.46 -2.58 -7.12
CA PRO A 42 16.96 -3.80 -7.77
C PRO A 42 15.43 -3.89 -7.75
N ILE A 43 14.77 -3.39 -6.71
CA ILE A 43 13.31 -3.40 -6.60
C ILE A 43 12.70 -2.49 -7.67
N ILE A 44 13.23 -1.27 -7.82
CA ILE A 44 12.76 -0.30 -8.82
C ILE A 44 13.02 -0.83 -10.24
N LEU A 45 14.20 -1.41 -10.47
CA LEU A 45 14.56 -2.00 -11.75
C LEU A 45 13.62 -3.14 -12.13
N PHE A 46 13.29 -4.02 -11.18
CA PHE A 46 12.35 -5.12 -11.40
C PHE A 46 10.95 -4.61 -11.75
N LEU A 47 10.43 -3.62 -11.02
CA LEU A 47 9.14 -3.00 -11.33
C LEU A 47 9.12 -2.38 -12.72
N LEU A 48 10.19 -1.67 -13.10
CA LEU A 48 10.31 -1.03 -14.41
C LEU A 48 10.34 -2.07 -15.54
N ILE A 49 11.13 -3.15 -15.40
CA ILE A 49 11.18 -4.22 -16.38
C ILE A 49 9.82 -4.93 -16.49
N SER A 50 9.16 -5.24 -15.37
CA SER A 50 7.83 -5.86 -15.35
C SER A 50 6.79 -5.00 -16.07
N PHE A 51 6.79 -3.71 -15.81
CA PHE A 51 5.90 -2.76 -16.46
C PHE A 51 6.19 -2.64 -17.96
N LEU A 52 7.46 -2.49 -18.36
CA LEU A 52 7.86 -2.43 -19.77
C LEU A 52 7.49 -3.72 -20.52
N LEU A 53 7.64 -4.87 -19.88
CA LEU A 53 7.28 -6.15 -20.48
C LEU A 53 5.77 -6.29 -20.66
N SER A 54 4.98 -5.93 -19.64
CA SER A 54 3.51 -5.92 -19.70
C SER A 54 3.00 -5.01 -20.82
N PHE A 55 3.48 -3.77 -20.87
CA PHE A 55 3.14 -2.84 -21.95
C PHE A 55 3.67 -3.30 -23.31
N GLY A 56 4.87 -3.87 -23.35
CA GLY A 56 5.47 -4.43 -24.56
C GLY A 56 4.59 -5.51 -25.17
N PHE A 57 4.06 -6.44 -24.37
CA PHE A 57 3.14 -7.46 -24.87
C PHE A 57 1.81 -6.88 -25.37
N ILE A 58 1.26 -5.87 -24.70
CA ILE A 58 0.04 -5.18 -25.16
C ILE A 58 0.30 -4.48 -26.51
N ILE A 59 1.43 -3.77 -26.66
CA ILE A 59 1.79 -3.07 -27.90
C ILE A 59 2.02 -4.05 -29.04
N VAL A 60 2.75 -5.14 -28.79
CA VAL A 60 2.98 -6.20 -29.79
C VAL A 60 1.64 -6.80 -30.21
N ASN A 61 0.77 -7.15 -29.25
CA ASN A 61 -0.57 -7.66 -29.59
C ASN A 61 -1.35 -6.65 -30.42
N PHE A 62 -1.38 -5.38 -30.03
CA PHE A 62 -2.11 -4.34 -30.75
C PHE A 62 -1.59 -4.08 -32.18
N LEU A 63 -0.28 -4.23 -32.41
CA LEU A 63 0.35 -3.98 -33.70
C LEU A 63 0.21 -5.17 -34.66
N PHE A 64 0.33 -6.40 -34.15
CA PHE A 64 0.32 -7.62 -34.96
C PHE A 64 -1.05 -8.33 -35.02
N SER A 65 -2.01 -7.98 -34.16
CA SER A 65 -3.33 -8.62 -34.14
C SER A 65 -4.17 -8.22 -35.37
N PRO A 66 -4.83 -9.18 -36.05
CA PRO A 66 -5.78 -8.89 -37.12
C PRO A 66 -6.96 -8.05 -36.61
N LYS A 67 -7.21 -6.91 -37.25
CA LYS A 67 -8.28 -5.98 -36.87
C LYS A 67 -9.53 -6.21 -37.72
N ASN A 68 -10.41 -7.09 -37.26
CA ASN A 68 -11.70 -7.39 -37.90
C ASN A 68 -12.88 -7.09 -36.96
N PRO A 69 -13.18 -5.79 -36.70
CA PRO A 69 -14.31 -5.38 -35.88
C PRO A 69 -15.62 -5.73 -36.60
N ASP A 70 -16.54 -6.32 -35.86
CA ASP A 70 -17.88 -6.68 -36.30
C ASP A 70 -18.85 -6.11 -35.24
N PRO A 71 -20.01 -5.52 -35.62
CA PRO A 71 -20.98 -5.03 -34.65
C PRO A 71 -21.36 -6.07 -33.57
N GLU A 72 -21.44 -7.35 -33.92
CA GLU A 72 -21.75 -8.42 -32.95
C GLU A 72 -20.56 -8.80 -32.05
N LYS A 73 -19.32 -8.50 -32.46
CA LYS A 73 -18.13 -8.68 -31.60
C LYS A 73 -17.93 -7.54 -30.61
N LEU A 74 -18.53 -6.39 -30.91
CA LEU A 74 -18.43 -5.17 -30.11
C LEU A 74 -19.65 -4.96 -29.20
N SER A 75 -20.71 -5.75 -29.38
CA SER A 75 -21.88 -5.75 -28.51
C SER A 75 -21.57 -6.40 -27.15
N ALA A 76 -22.33 -6.03 -26.12
CA ALA A 76 -22.18 -6.63 -24.80
C ALA A 76 -22.57 -8.11 -24.84
N TYR A 77 -21.82 -8.96 -24.13
CA TYR A 77 -22.11 -10.38 -24.09
C TYR A 77 -23.34 -10.66 -23.22
N GLU A 78 -24.47 -10.96 -23.86
CA GLU A 78 -25.71 -11.34 -23.17
C GLU A 78 -26.39 -12.54 -23.86
N CYS A 79 -25.62 -13.62 -24.03
CA CYS A 79 -26.06 -14.87 -24.66
C CYS A 79 -26.65 -14.71 -26.10
N GLY A 80 -26.21 -13.70 -26.84
CA GLY A 80 -26.67 -13.41 -28.20
C GLY A 80 -27.93 -12.54 -28.30
N PHE A 81 -28.36 -11.95 -27.18
CA PHE A 81 -29.43 -10.96 -27.14
C PHE A 81 -28.87 -9.54 -26.96
N GLU A 82 -29.64 -8.55 -27.40
CA GLU A 82 -29.37 -7.16 -27.04
C GLU A 82 -29.55 -6.98 -25.53
N PRO A 83 -28.68 -6.19 -24.87
CA PRO A 83 -28.74 -6.00 -23.42
C PRO A 83 -30.10 -5.47 -23.00
N PHE A 84 -30.77 -6.21 -22.12
CA PHE A 84 -32.19 -5.97 -21.81
C PHE A 84 -32.42 -4.76 -20.91
N ASN A 85 -31.41 -4.33 -20.14
CA ASN A 85 -31.53 -3.27 -19.14
C ASN A 85 -30.31 -2.34 -19.12
N ASP A 86 -30.51 -1.14 -18.59
CA ASP A 86 -29.40 -0.21 -18.31
C ASP A 86 -28.48 -0.82 -17.24
N SER A 87 -27.16 -0.70 -17.44
CA SER A 87 -26.11 -1.23 -16.57
C SER A 87 -26.02 -0.53 -15.20
N ARG A 88 -26.90 0.43 -14.93
CA ARG A 88 -26.97 1.25 -13.71
C ARG A 88 -27.87 0.62 -12.65
N MET A 89 -27.57 -0.60 -12.26
CA MET A 89 -28.21 -1.23 -11.11
C MET A 89 -27.56 -0.76 -9.80
N GLU A 90 -28.38 -0.66 -8.75
CA GLU A 90 -27.87 -0.41 -7.40
C GLU A 90 -27.07 -1.63 -6.94
N PHE A 91 -25.79 -1.43 -6.62
CA PHE A 91 -24.96 -2.46 -6.03
C PHE A 91 -25.31 -2.63 -4.55
N ASP A 92 -25.25 -3.86 -4.05
CA ASP A 92 -25.55 -4.16 -2.64
C ASP A 92 -24.56 -3.43 -1.71
N VAL A 93 -25.09 -2.82 -0.64
CA VAL A 93 -24.34 -2.11 0.41
C VAL A 93 -23.34 -3.05 1.11
N ARG A 94 -23.53 -4.36 1.06
CA ARG A 94 -22.63 -5.37 1.64
C ARG A 94 -21.17 -5.21 1.19
N PHE A 95 -20.91 -4.86 -0.07
CA PHE A 95 -19.54 -4.64 -0.55
C PHE A 95 -18.83 -3.47 0.17
N TYR A 96 -19.60 -2.45 0.54
CA TYR A 96 -19.09 -1.31 1.29
C TYR A 96 -18.72 -1.69 2.75
N LEU A 97 -19.53 -2.54 3.40
CA LEU A 97 -19.24 -3.03 4.75
C LEU A 97 -17.93 -3.83 4.80
N VAL A 98 -17.71 -4.70 3.82
CA VAL A 98 -16.44 -5.46 3.70
C VAL A 98 -15.25 -4.54 3.46
N ALA A 99 -15.41 -3.50 2.63
CA ALA A 99 -14.35 -2.54 2.36
C ALA A 99 -13.94 -1.74 3.62
N ILE A 100 -14.91 -1.24 4.40
CA ILE A 100 -14.62 -0.55 5.66
C ILE A 100 -13.93 -1.49 6.65
N LEU A 101 -14.42 -2.72 6.77
CA LEU A 101 -13.82 -3.70 7.67
C LEU A 101 -12.35 -3.98 7.31
N PHE A 102 -12.05 -4.13 6.02
CA PHE A 102 -10.69 -4.28 5.53
C PHE A 102 -9.81 -3.07 5.89
N ILE A 103 -10.33 -1.85 5.73
CA ILE A 103 -9.60 -0.62 6.09
C ILE A 103 -9.26 -0.58 7.59
N ILE A 104 -10.20 -0.95 8.46
CA ILE A 104 -9.99 -0.97 9.91
C ILE A 104 -8.93 -2.02 10.29
N PHE A 105 -9.02 -3.21 9.70
CA PHE A 105 -8.06 -4.29 9.97
C PHE A 105 -6.66 -4.00 9.41
N ASP A 106 -6.54 -3.34 8.25
CA ASP A 106 -5.25 -2.90 7.72
C ASP A 106 -4.58 -1.87 8.65
N LEU A 107 -5.39 -0.94 9.18
CA LEU A 107 -4.94 0.03 10.16
C LEU A 107 -4.52 -0.62 11.50
N GLU A 108 -5.18 -1.69 11.93
CA GLU A 108 -4.76 -2.50 13.09
C GLU A 108 -3.34 -3.07 12.89
N ILE A 109 -3.08 -3.66 11.72
CA ILE A 109 -1.77 -4.22 11.38
C ILE A 109 -0.70 -3.13 11.31
N ALA A 110 -1.03 -1.96 10.77
CA ALA A 110 -0.13 -0.82 10.74
C ALA A 110 0.33 -0.38 12.15
N PHE A 111 -0.51 -0.55 13.18
CA PHE A 111 -0.11 -0.31 14.58
C PHE A 111 0.61 -1.50 15.23
N LEU A 112 0.28 -2.73 14.84
CA LEU A 112 0.97 -3.93 15.33
C LEU A 112 2.43 -3.99 14.92
N PHE A 113 2.79 -3.56 13.71
CA PHE A 113 4.17 -3.66 13.22
C PHE A 113 5.20 -2.89 14.07
N PRO A 114 5.03 -1.58 14.34
CA PRO A 114 5.96 -0.84 15.19
C PRO A 114 6.04 -1.39 16.62
N TRP A 115 4.91 -1.84 17.17
CA TRP A 115 4.85 -2.45 18.50
C TRP A 115 5.61 -3.78 18.55
N ALA A 116 5.42 -4.65 17.56
CA ALA A 116 6.10 -5.94 17.46
C ALA A 116 7.62 -5.77 17.35
N ILE A 117 8.09 -4.80 16.58
CA ILE A 117 9.52 -4.50 16.41
C ILE A 117 10.14 -3.95 17.71
N SER A 118 9.38 -3.21 18.51
CA SER A 118 9.88 -2.56 19.72
C SER A 118 9.55 -3.31 21.02
N LEU A 119 8.96 -4.51 20.94
CA LEU A 119 8.48 -5.27 22.11
C LEU A 119 9.54 -5.44 23.22
N GLY A 120 10.81 -5.62 22.82
CA GLY A 120 11.92 -5.77 23.77
C GLY A 120 12.24 -4.53 24.62
N SER A 121 11.80 -3.33 24.24
CA SER A 121 12.13 -2.08 24.94
C SER A 121 10.96 -1.45 25.71
N ILE A 122 9.71 -1.76 25.38
CA ILE A 122 8.52 -1.09 25.95
C ILE A 122 8.08 -1.71 27.29
N GLY A 123 8.59 -2.90 27.63
CA GLY A 123 8.27 -3.60 28.88
C GLY A 123 6.81 -4.03 28.99
N LEU A 124 6.39 -4.41 30.20
CA LEU A 124 5.07 -5.01 30.45
C LEU A 124 3.91 -4.03 30.18
N LEU A 125 4.11 -2.73 30.39
CA LEU A 125 3.07 -1.71 30.16
C LEU A 125 2.70 -1.60 28.68
N GLY A 126 3.69 -1.58 27.78
CA GLY A 126 3.45 -1.56 26.33
C GLY A 126 2.81 -2.84 25.81
N PHE A 127 3.11 -3.97 26.45
CA PHE A 127 2.45 -5.23 26.14
C PHE A 127 0.96 -5.18 26.51
N ILE A 128 0.64 -4.79 27.75
CA ILE A 128 -0.75 -4.73 28.24
C ILE A 128 -1.58 -3.72 27.44
N SER A 129 -1.04 -2.54 27.13
CA SER A 129 -1.75 -1.54 26.33
C SER A 129 -2.15 -2.07 24.95
N MET A 130 -1.27 -2.85 24.31
CA MET A 130 -1.56 -3.43 23.01
C MET A 130 -2.56 -4.58 23.10
N MET A 131 -2.49 -5.40 24.16
CA MET A 131 -3.49 -6.45 24.39
C MET A 131 -4.89 -5.86 24.57
N ILE A 132 -5.02 -4.73 25.28
CA ILE A 132 -6.30 -4.03 25.42
C ILE A 132 -6.78 -3.49 24.06
N PHE A 133 -5.87 -2.89 23.27
CA PHE A 133 -6.20 -2.38 21.94
C PHE A 133 -6.72 -3.49 21.01
N LEU A 134 -6.02 -4.62 20.93
CA LEU A 134 -6.45 -5.79 20.15
C LEU A 134 -7.78 -6.36 20.63
N PHE A 135 -7.98 -6.40 21.96
CA PHE A 135 -9.22 -6.90 22.52
C PHE A 135 -10.43 -6.05 22.09
N ILE A 136 -10.31 -4.72 22.15
CA ILE A 136 -11.39 -3.81 21.74
C ILE A 136 -11.74 -4.00 20.26
N LEU A 137 -10.73 -4.10 19.39
CA LEU A 137 -10.94 -4.33 17.95
C LEU A 137 -11.55 -5.71 17.67
N THR A 138 -11.07 -6.75 18.35
CA THR A 138 -11.63 -8.11 18.23
C THR A 138 -13.11 -8.15 18.65
N VAL A 139 -13.48 -7.44 19.71
CA VAL A 139 -14.88 -7.32 20.13
C VAL A 139 -15.72 -6.61 19.06
N GLY A 140 -15.21 -5.52 18.48
CA GLY A 140 -15.86 -4.83 17.35
C GLY A 140 -16.07 -5.76 16.15
N PHE A 141 -15.06 -6.54 15.79
CA PHE A 141 -15.13 -7.53 14.72
C PHE A 141 -16.19 -8.62 15.01
N ILE A 142 -16.20 -9.18 16.22
CA ILE A 142 -17.19 -10.19 16.62
C ILE A 142 -18.61 -9.61 16.58
N TYR A 143 -18.79 -8.34 16.93
CA TYR A 143 -20.09 -7.67 16.87
C TYR A 143 -20.61 -7.59 15.43
N GLU A 144 -19.78 -7.12 14.48
CA GLU A 144 -20.13 -7.04 13.06
C GLU A 144 -20.41 -8.42 12.46
N TRP A 145 -19.63 -9.44 12.84
CA TRP A 145 -19.89 -10.82 12.45
C TRP A 145 -21.28 -11.27 12.91
N LYS A 146 -21.60 -11.11 14.20
CA LYS A 146 -22.90 -11.51 14.73
C LYS A 146 -24.06 -10.72 14.14
N LYS A 147 -23.81 -9.53 13.61
CA LYS A 147 -24.83 -8.70 12.95
C LYS A 147 -25.16 -9.20 11.53
N GLY A 148 -24.40 -10.15 10.99
CA GLY A 148 -24.62 -10.71 9.66
C GLY A 148 -24.14 -9.79 8.53
N ALA A 149 -23.26 -8.82 8.83
CA ALA A 149 -22.67 -7.93 7.83
C ALA A 149 -21.77 -8.68 6.81
N LEU A 150 -21.43 -9.95 7.13
CA LEU A 150 -20.52 -10.81 6.39
C LEU A 150 -21.21 -12.05 5.77
N ASP A 151 -22.54 -12.17 5.90
CA ASP A 151 -23.28 -13.33 5.38
C ASP A 151 -23.70 -13.11 3.92
N TRP A 152 -23.46 -14.13 3.08
CA TRP A 152 -23.60 -14.10 1.62
C TRP A 152 -24.73 -15.00 1.11
N GLU A 153 -25.79 -15.14 1.91
CA GLU A 153 -27.06 -15.75 1.51
C GLU A 153 -28.12 -14.69 1.16
#